data_AF-A0A2V3YBS6-F1
#
_entry.id   AF-A0A2V3YBS6-F1
#
_cell.length_a   1.000
_cell.length_b   1.000
_cell.length_c   1.000
_cell.angle_alpha   90.00
_cell.angle_beta   90.00
_cell.angle_gamma   90.00
#
_symmetry.space_group_name_H-M   'P 1'
#
loop_
_entity.id
_entity.type
_entity.pdbx_description
1 polymer ?
#
loop_
_entity_poly.entity_id
_entity_poly.type
_entity_poly.pdbx_seq_one_letter_code
_entity_poly.pdbx_strand_id
1 'polypeptide(L)'
;MTYSYKQFFRQIYESAPPKYACTAPDAASFLIWKDKSRDHLQELLGLSRLEQFIADSAPYSREAELLSTFQEDGYTRYKLKIQTLPDVFMPFYMLVPDGLSDSRPRKTMIAIPAHGASKESVAGVLTAPGVREKLASDPKESYGLQLVKMGYTVFCPDPPGYGERLEPVSMEDRTFLGDVLPNPLGSSCKNLTMTAEALGLTFAGLALWDLMRLVDYTETLPTVDSERLGCCGFSGGGLYSMWLAAMDDRIRLAVISGYLHSAKESILETHLCPCNFVPGLWRDFDLCDIASLIAPRPAFFENGLQDVLNGPKGIDDPISQFHKIQRIYSLFGKAGHVRHRTFDGPHMWYGLGYDFIDEYLSSSL
;
A
#
# COMPACT_ATOMS: atom_id res chain seq x y z
N MET A 1 -19.74 -16.48 29.93
CA MET A 1 -18.30 -16.31 30.22
C MET A 1 -17.55 -16.88 29.03
N THR A 2 -16.70 -16.09 28.37
CA THR A 2 -15.92 -16.50 27.19
C THR A 2 -14.48 -16.75 27.60
N TYR A 3 -13.93 -17.90 27.23
CA TYR A 3 -12.51 -18.24 27.43
C TYR A 3 -11.74 -17.82 26.18
N SER A 4 -10.87 -16.81 26.29
CA SER A 4 -10.26 -16.15 25.12
C SER A 4 -8.74 -16.13 25.19
N TYR A 5 -8.08 -16.40 24.06
CA TYR A 5 -6.63 -16.23 23.89
C TYR A 5 -6.17 -14.76 23.80
N LYS A 6 -7.10 -13.79 23.70
CA LYS A 6 -6.74 -12.37 23.56
C LYS A 6 -5.79 -11.87 24.65
N GLN A 7 -6.07 -12.22 25.91
CA GLN A 7 -5.22 -11.80 27.03
C GLN A 7 -3.82 -12.40 26.94
N PHE A 8 -3.69 -13.65 26.48
CA PHE A 8 -2.41 -14.30 26.28
C PHE A 8 -1.58 -13.60 25.19
N PHE A 9 -2.19 -13.27 24.04
CA PHE A 9 -1.48 -12.56 22.97
C PHE A 9 -1.08 -11.13 23.37
N ARG A 10 -1.94 -10.42 24.11
CA ARG A 10 -1.58 -9.12 24.70
C ARG A 10 -0.37 -9.25 25.62
N GLN A 11 -0.36 -10.24 26.51
CA GLN A 11 0.78 -10.47 27.42
C GLN A 11 2.07 -10.77 26.64
N ILE A 12 2.01 -11.58 25.58
CA ILE A 12 3.17 -11.81 24.71
C ILE A 12 3.68 -10.48 24.15
N TYR A 13 2.80 -9.68 23.55
CA TYR A 13 3.18 -8.40 22.95
C TYR A 13 3.75 -7.42 24.00
N GLU A 14 3.14 -7.32 25.17
CA GLU A 14 3.54 -6.38 26.22
C GLU A 14 4.79 -6.83 27.00
N SER A 15 5.11 -8.13 26.99
CA SER A 15 6.25 -8.69 27.73
C SER A 15 7.61 -8.28 27.17
N ALA A 16 7.68 -7.78 25.93
CA ALA A 16 8.92 -7.34 25.31
C ALA A 16 8.69 -6.12 24.40
N PRO A 17 9.49 -5.05 24.52
CA PRO A 17 9.46 -3.96 23.55
C PRO A 17 9.91 -4.45 22.15
N PRO A 18 9.50 -3.78 21.05
CA PRO A 18 9.90 -4.17 19.70
C PRO A 18 11.42 -4.19 19.56
N LYS A 19 11.99 -5.31 19.11
CA LYS A 19 13.44 -5.52 19.06
C LYS A 19 14.18 -4.55 18.14
N TYR A 20 13.51 -4.09 17.09
CA TYR A 20 14.03 -3.16 16.09
C TYR A 20 13.41 -1.77 16.22
N ALA A 21 12.81 -1.41 17.36
CA ALA A 21 12.33 -0.05 17.60
C ALA A 21 13.44 0.99 17.32
N CYS A 22 13.13 2.03 16.53
CA CYS A 22 14.13 3.00 16.11
C CYS A 22 14.52 3.94 17.26
N THR A 23 15.73 3.79 17.77
CA THR A 23 16.29 4.62 18.86
C THR A 23 17.48 5.48 18.42
N ALA A 24 17.72 5.58 17.11
CA ALA A 24 18.86 6.31 16.55
C ALA A 24 18.96 7.75 17.09
N PRO A 25 20.16 8.19 17.54
CA PRO A 25 20.37 9.55 18.06
C PRO A 25 20.66 10.59 16.96
N ASP A 26 21.11 10.15 15.79
CA ASP A 26 21.52 10.99 14.67
C ASP A 26 21.23 10.31 13.31
N ALA A 27 21.38 11.07 12.21
CA ALA A 27 21.10 10.59 10.87
C ALA A 27 22.00 9.42 10.46
N ALA A 28 23.28 9.41 10.84
CA ALA A 28 24.22 8.34 10.46
C ALA A 28 23.84 7.01 11.11
N SER A 29 23.53 7.03 12.41
CA SER A 29 23.05 5.87 13.16
C SER A 29 21.70 5.39 12.65
N PHE A 30 20.83 6.32 12.23
CA PHE A 30 19.56 5.97 11.61
C PHE A 30 19.75 5.21 10.29
N LEU A 31 20.67 5.64 9.42
CA LEU A 31 20.92 4.96 8.15
C LEU A 31 21.40 3.52 8.37
N ILE A 32 22.29 3.30 9.35
CA ILE A 32 22.72 1.95 9.76
C ILE A 32 21.54 1.11 10.25
N TRP A 33 20.66 1.70 11.07
CA TRP A 33 19.44 1.03 11.53
C TRP A 33 18.51 0.71 10.36
N LYS A 34 18.29 1.66 9.45
CA LYS A 34 17.43 1.52 8.28
C LYS A 34 17.86 0.36 7.39
N ASP A 35 19.15 0.22 7.11
CA ASP A 35 19.68 -0.88 6.30
C ASP A 35 19.44 -2.22 6.99
N LYS A 36 19.83 -2.36 8.27
CA LYS A 36 19.60 -3.58 9.06
C LYS A 36 18.12 -3.95 9.18
N SER A 37 17.25 -2.95 9.34
CA SER A 37 15.82 -3.14 9.43
C SER A 37 15.24 -3.62 8.11
N ARG A 38 15.71 -3.08 6.97
CA ARG A 38 15.28 -3.54 5.64
C ARG A 38 15.74 -4.96 5.37
N ASP A 39 16.98 -5.31 5.72
CA ASP A 39 17.48 -6.68 5.58
C ASP A 39 16.59 -7.67 6.35
N HIS A 40 16.30 -7.36 7.63
CA HIS A 40 15.42 -8.19 8.46
C HIS A 40 13.98 -8.25 7.92
N LEU A 41 13.45 -7.12 7.43
CA LEU A 41 12.11 -7.07 6.82
C LEU A 41 12.05 -7.86 5.50
N GLN A 42 13.12 -7.89 4.70
CA GLN A 42 13.20 -8.67 3.47
C GLN A 42 13.01 -10.17 3.78
N GLU A 43 13.61 -10.65 4.87
CA GLU A 43 13.42 -12.01 5.38
C GLU A 43 12.00 -12.24 5.91
N LEU A 44 11.51 -11.37 6.81
CA LEU A 44 10.18 -11.51 7.41
C LEU A 44 9.05 -11.49 6.37
N LEU A 45 9.17 -10.65 5.35
CA LEU A 45 8.18 -10.55 4.27
C LEU A 45 8.28 -11.73 3.28
N GLY A 46 9.37 -12.49 3.32
CA GLY A 46 9.63 -13.60 2.40
C GLY A 46 10.12 -13.18 1.02
N LEU A 47 10.64 -11.95 0.88
CA LEU A 47 11.08 -11.42 -0.42
C LEU A 47 12.30 -12.18 -0.96
N SER A 48 13.29 -12.49 -0.11
CA SER A 48 14.47 -13.28 -0.51
C SER A 48 14.09 -14.66 -1.04
N ARG A 49 12.98 -15.22 -0.54
CA ARG A 49 12.45 -16.51 -1.00
C ARG A 49 11.77 -16.37 -2.37
N LEU A 50 11.03 -15.28 -2.60
CA LEU A 50 10.46 -14.98 -3.92
C LEU A 50 11.55 -14.79 -4.97
N GLU A 51 12.64 -14.09 -4.63
CA GLU A 51 13.81 -13.92 -5.51
C GLU A 51 14.42 -15.28 -5.93
N GLN A 52 14.61 -16.18 -4.97
CA GLN A 52 15.09 -17.54 -5.24
C GLN A 52 14.15 -18.30 -6.18
N PHE A 53 12.84 -18.26 -5.90
CA PHE A 53 11.85 -18.91 -6.78
C PHE A 53 11.91 -18.38 -8.21
N ILE A 54 12.02 -17.06 -8.41
CA ILE A 54 12.10 -16.48 -9.77
C ILE A 54 13.39 -16.90 -10.46
N ALA A 55 14.53 -16.82 -9.77
CA ALA A 55 15.83 -17.17 -10.34
C ALA A 55 15.85 -18.59 -10.93
N ASP A 56 15.08 -19.51 -10.34
CA ASP A 56 14.98 -20.90 -10.77
C ASP A 56 13.96 -21.15 -11.90
N SER A 57 13.08 -20.19 -12.21
CA SER A 57 11.85 -20.45 -13.00
C SER A 57 11.92 -20.07 -14.49
N ALA A 58 12.52 -18.93 -14.85
CA ALA A 58 12.71 -18.42 -16.23
C ALA A 58 13.24 -16.97 -16.18
N PRO A 59 13.81 -16.40 -17.27
CA PRO A 59 14.18 -15.00 -17.30
C PRO A 59 12.96 -14.08 -17.13
N TYR A 60 13.09 -13.15 -16.20
CA TYR A 60 12.12 -12.11 -15.86
C TYR A 60 11.82 -11.19 -17.07
N SER A 61 10.53 -11.02 -17.40
CA SER A 61 10.08 -10.02 -18.38
C SER A 61 9.58 -8.75 -17.68
N ARG A 62 10.08 -7.59 -18.13
CA ARG A 62 9.56 -6.27 -17.74
C ARG A 62 8.46 -5.78 -18.69
N GLU A 63 7.99 -6.62 -19.59
CA GLU A 63 6.99 -6.24 -20.59
C GLU A 63 5.58 -6.34 -20.02
N ALA A 64 4.74 -5.37 -20.40
CA ALA A 64 3.30 -5.41 -20.14
C ALA A 64 2.55 -5.77 -21.41
N GLU A 65 1.52 -6.62 -21.28
CA GLU A 65 0.58 -6.89 -22.37
C GLU A 65 -0.55 -5.86 -22.32
N LEU A 66 -0.71 -5.10 -23.41
CA LEU A 66 -1.86 -4.19 -23.59
C LEU A 66 -3.11 -5.00 -23.91
N LEU A 67 -4.13 -4.90 -23.06
CA LEU A 67 -5.40 -5.62 -23.21
C LEU A 67 -6.47 -4.77 -23.89
N SER A 68 -6.55 -3.48 -23.56
CA SER A 68 -7.50 -2.55 -24.18
C SER A 68 -7.12 -1.09 -23.94
N THR A 69 -7.64 -0.22 -24.79
CA THR A 69 -7.46 1.25 -24.71
C THR A 69 -8.83 1.91 -24.78
N PHE A 70 -9.04 2.90 -23.92
CA PHE A 70 -10.27 3.68 -23.85
C PHE A 70 -9.90 5.16 -23.83
N GLN A 71 -10.50 5.94 -24.73
CA GLN A 71 -10.44 7.40 -24.63
C GLN A 71 -11.50 7.85 -23.61
N GLU A 72 -11.06 8.57 -22.59
CA GLU A 72 -11.91 9.18 -21.57
C GLU A 72 -11.90 10.71 -21.77
N ASP A 73 -12.66 11.44 -20.96
CA ASP A 73 -12.69 12.91 -21.01
C ASP A 73 -11.41 13.51 -20.40
N GLY A 74 -10.48 13.92 -21.25
CA GLY A 74 -9.22 14.58 -20.89
C GLY A 74 -8.05 13.64 -20.57
N TYR A 75 -8.21 12.33 -20.75
CA TYR A 75 -7.14 11.35 -20.58
C TYR A 75 -7.41 10.05 -21.36
N THR A 76 -6.37 9.29 -21.64
CA THR A 76 -6.45 7.92 -22.16
C THR A 76 -6.27 6.92 -21.04
N ARG A 77 -7.12 5.90 -20.98
CA ARG A 77 -7.02 4.76 -20.06
C ARG A 77 -6.61 3.50 -20.80
N TYR A 78 -5.47 2.95 -20.40
CA TYR A 78 -4.97 1.66 -20.90
C TYR A 78 -5.23 0.58 -19.86
N LYS A 79 -5.80 -0.55 -20.27
CA LYS A 79 -5.82 -1.78 -19.47
C LYS A 79 -4.64 -2.63 -19.87
N LEU A 80 -3.78 -2.96 -18.90
CA LEU A 80 -2.63 -3.81 -19.12
C LEU A 80 -2.60 -4.95 -18.09
N LYS A 81 -1.75 -5.94 -18.35
CA LYS A 81 -1.29 -6.88 -17.32
C LYS A 81 0.22 -7.07 -17.43
N ILE A 82 0.86 -7.28 -16.28
CA ILE A 82 2.27 -7.70 -16.18
C ILE A 82 2.37 -9.02 -15.44
N GLN A 83 3.36 -9.83 -15.80
CA GLN A 83 3.67 -11.04 -15.05
C GLN A 83 4.54 -10.67 -13.84
N THR A 84 4.14 -11.08 -12.63
CA THR A 84 4.86 -10.74 -11.39
C THR A 84 5.55 -11.93 -10.75
N LEU A 85 5.02 -13.14 -10.96
CA LEU A 85 5.58 -14.45 -10.61
C LEU A 85 5.32 -15.43 -11.77
N PRO A 86 5.96 -16.62 -11.81
CA PRO A 86 5.65 -17.65 -12.80
C PRO A 86 4.14 -17.91 -12.90
N ASP A 87 3.56 -17.69 -14.08
CA ASP A 87 2.13 -17.79 -14.39
C ASP A 87 1.16 -16.95 -13.54
N VAL A 88 1.67 -15.96 -12.79
CA VAL A 88 0.85 -15.00 -12.03
C VAL A 88 0.91 -13.64 -12.68
N PHE A 89 -0.27 -13.09 -13.00
CA PHE A 89 -0.41 -11.81 -13.68
C PHE A 89 -1.14 -10.79 -12.80
N MET A 90 -0.63 -9.56 -12.80
CA MET A 90 -1.29 -8.42 -12.19
C MET A 90 -1.91 -7.53 -13.28
N PRO A 91 -3.25 -7.48 -13.41
CA PRO A 91 -3.92 -6.47 -14.21
C PRO A 91 -3.88 -5.11 -13.52
N PHE A 92 -3.73 -4.06 -14.31
CA PHE A 92 -3.75 -2.67 -13.84
C PHE A 92 -4.29 -1.74 -14.93
N TYR A 93 -4.71 -0.55 -14.50
CA TYR A 93 -4.93 0.57 -15.42
C TYR A 93 -3.72 1.52 -15.40
N MET A 94 -3.35 2.02 -16.57
CA MET A 94 -2.50 3.20 -16.72
C MET A 94 -3.36 4.34 -17.28
N LEU A 95 -3.46 5.44 -16.53
CA LEU A 95 -4.20 6.64 -16.90
C LEU A 95 -3.19 7.70 -17.35
N VAL A 96 -3.33 8.22 -18.57
CA VAL A 96 -2.40 9.18 -19.16
C VAL A 96 -3.18 10.42 -19.59
N PRO A 97 -2.92 11.61 -19.01
CA PRO A 97 -3.58 12.85 -19.40
C PRO A 97 -3.38 13.16 -20.88
N ASP A 98 -4.41 13.71 -21.52
CA ASP A 98 -4.32 14.13 -22.92
C ASP A 98 -3.36 15.33 -23.07
N GLY A 99 -2.81 15.51 -24.28
CA GLY A 99 -1.96 16.66 -24.60
C GLY A 99 -0.56 16.63 -23.97
N LEU A 100 -0.18 15.57 -23.25
CA LEU A 100 1.20 15.37 -22.80
C LEU A 100 2.09 14.98 -23.98
N SER A 101 3.17 15.74 -24.18
CA SER A 101 4.19 15.37 -25.16
C SER A 101 5.01 14.17 -24.67
N ASP A 102 5.28 13.22 -25.55
CA ASP A 102 6.24 12.13 -25.30
C ASP A 102 7.69 12.62 -25.10
N SER A 103 7.96 13.90 -25.37
CA SER A 103 9.29 14.52 -25.18
C SER A 103 9.58 15.01 -23.76
N ARG A 104 8.60 14.96 -22.84
CA ARG A 104 8.78 15.41 -21.45
C ARG A 104 8.53 14.27 -20.47
N PRO A 105 9.46 14.01 -19.54
CA PRO A 105 9.24 13.07 -18.44
C PRO A 105 8.00 13.46 -17.62
N ARG A 106 7.13 12.48 -17.34
CA ARG A 106 5.82 12.67 -16.70
C ARG A 106 5.92 12.41 -15.20
N LYS A 107 5.26 13.27 -14.43
CA LYS A 107 5.00 13.04 -13.01
C LYS A 107 4.09 11.83 -12.87
N THR A 108 4.47 10.88 -12.03
CA THR A 108 3.82 9.57 -12.00
C THR A 108 3.39 9.19 -10.58
N MET A 109 2.21 8.60 -10.46
CA MET A 109 1.68 8.07 -9.21
C MET A 109 1.23 6.62 -9.36
N ILE A 110 1.59 5.77 -8.40
CA ILE A 110 0.96 4.45 -8.21
C ILE A 110 -0.16 4.62 -7.17
N ALA A 111 -1.42 4.44 -7.58
CA ALA A 111 -2.60 4.62 -6.75
C ALA A 111 -3.22 3.26 -6.38
N ILE A 112 -3.05 2.84 -5.12
CA ILE A 112 -3.28 1.46 -4.68
C ILE A 112 -4.61 1.36 -3.93
N PRO A 113 -5.55 0.48 -4.34
CA PRO A 113 -6.90 0.39 -3.76
C PRO A 113 -6.92 -0.08 -2.30
N ALA A 114 -7.98 0.34 -1.60
CA ALA A 114 -8.34 -0.14 -0.26
C ALA A 114 -9.00 -1.53 -0.28
N HIS A 115 -9.15 -2.15 0.89
CA HIS A 115 -10.12 -3.25 1.03
C HIS A 115 -11.51 -2.75 0.64
N GLY A 116 -12.30 -3.60 -0.03
CA GLY A 116 -13.59 -3.13 -0.56
C GLY A 116 -13.47 -2.31 -1.84
N ALA A 117 -12.29 -2.22 -2.46
CA ALA A 117 -12.03 -1.47 -3.68
C ALA A 117 -11.19 -2.29 -4.67
N SER A 118 -11.06 -1.78 -5.90
CA SER A 118 -10.21 -2.35 -6.96
C SER A 118 -9.57 -1.25 -7.80
N LYS A 119 -8.76 -1.63 -8.79
CA LYS A 119 -8.27 -0.69 -9.80
C LYS A 119 -9.38 0.11 -10.47
N GLU A 120 -10.58 -0.47 -10.61
CA GLU A 120 -11.73 0.22 -11.20
C GLU A 120 -12.22 1.34 -10.28
N SER A 121 -12.37 1.08 -8.98
CA SER A 121 -12.78 2.10 -8.00
C SER A 121 -11.81 3.29 -8.00
N VAL A 122 -10.51 3.01 -7.93
CA VAL A 122 -9.47 4.05 -7.87
C VAL A 122 -9.37 4.84 -9.18
N ALA A 123 -9.52 4.17 -10.33
CA ALA A 123 -9.53 4.79 -11.64
C ALA A 123 -10.86 5.46 -12.01
N GLY A 124 -11.91 5.33 -11.19
CA GLY A 124 -13.24 5.88 -11.47
C GLY A 124 -13.99 5.15 -12.60
N VAL A 125 -13.70 3.88 -12.83
CA VAL A 125 -14.31 3.06 -13.89
C VAL A 125 -15.58 2.38 -13.38
N LEU A 126 -16.74 2.74 -13.93
CA LEU A 126 -18.07 2.39 -13.40
C LEU A 126 -18.68 1.13 -14.02
N THR A 127 -17.87 0.20 -14.52
CA THR A 127 -18.30 -1.03 -15.19
C THR A 127 -19.06 -1.95 -14.23
N ALA A 128 -18.44 -2.33 -13.11
CA ALA A 128 -19.03 -3.23 -12.13
C ALA A 128 -20.12 -2.53 -11.28
N PRO A 129 -21.29 -3.17 -11.04
CA PRO A 129 -22.34 -2.60 -10.18
C PRO A 129 -21.85 -2.22 -8.78
N GLY A 130 -21.02 -3.07 -8.14
CA GLY A 130 -20.47 -2.77 -6.81
C GLY A 130 -19.57 -1.52 -6.81
N VAL A 131 -18.79 -1.30 -7.87
CA VAL A 131 -17.97 -0.08 -8.00
C VAL A 131 -18.85 1.16 -8.16
N ARG A 132 -19.96 1.07 -8.91
CA ARG A 132 -20.93 2.16 -9.05
C ARG A 132 -21.56 2.55 -7.73
N GLU A 133 -22.03 1.57 -6.95
CA GLU A 133 -22.63 1.82 -5.64
C GLU A 133 -21.62 2.46 -4.68
N LYS A 134 -20.40 1.92 -4.63
CA LYS A 134 -19.32 2.46 -3.81
C LYS A 134 -18.93 3.89 -4.17
N LEU A 135 -18.76 4.21 -5.45
CA LEU A 135 -18.39 5.56 -5.85
C LEU A 135 -19.57 6.54 -5.80
N ALA A 136 -20.81 6.05 -5.71
CA ALA A 136 -21.96 6.88 -5.38
C ALA A 136 -22.00 7.26 -3.88
N SER A 137 -21.60 6.35 -2.98
CA SER A 137 -21.47 6.66 -1.54
C SER A 137 -20.21 7.45 -1.23
N ASP A 138 -19.08 7.02 -1.78
CA ASP A 138 -17.73 7.50 -1.45
C ASP A 138 -16.96 7.91 -2.72
N PRO A 139 -17.41 8.98 -3.41
CA PRO A 139 -16.82 9.40 -4.69
C PRO A 139 -15.32 9.72 -4.60
N LYS A 140 -14.84 10.09 -3.41
CA LYS A 140 -13.43 10.43 -3.14
C LYS A 140 -12.48 9.24 -3.25
N GLU A 141 -12.96 8.00 -3.20
CA GLU A 141 -12.10 6.83 -3.39
C GLU A 141 -11.61 6.66 -4.84
N SER A 142 -12.11 7.46 -5.79
CA SER A 142 -11.57 7.57 -7.14
C SER A 142 -10.32 8.48 -7.23
N TYR A 143 -9.39 8.36 -6.27
CA TYR A 143 -8.23 9.25 -6.19
C TYR A 143 -7.24 9.09 -7.35
N GLY A 144 -7.22 7.95 -8.05
CA GLY A 144 -6.47 7.80 -9.29
C GLY A 144 -7.06 8.65 -10.42
N LEU A 145 -8.39 8.72 -10.53
CA LEU A 145 -9.09 9.64 -11.43
C LEU A 145 -8.78 11.11 -11.10
N GLN A 146 -8.74 11.46 -9.82
CA GLN A 146 -8.39 12.82 -9.40
C GLN A 146 -6.94 13.17 -9.80
N LEU A 147 -5.99 12.27 -9.60
CA LEU A 147 -4.57 12.49 -9.94
C LEU A 147 -4.34 12.64 -11.45
N VAL A 148 -5.02 11.85 -12.29
CA VAL A 148 -4.88 12.03 -13.74
C VAL A 148 -5.44 13.39 -14.19
N LYS A 149 -6.54 13.86 -13.57
CA LYS A 149 -7.07 15.21 -13.79
C LYS A 149 -6.13 16.32 -13.32
N MET A 150 -5.23 16.04 -12.37
CA MET A 150 -4.15 16.94 -11.95
C MET A 150 -2.90 16.87 -12.86
N GLY A 151 -2.95 16.09 -13.95
CA GLY A 151 -1.86 15.99 -14.92
C GLY A 151 -0.79 14.95 -14.59
N TYR A 152 -1.08 13.98 -13.73
CA TYR A 152 -0.18 12.86 -13.44
C TYR A 152 -0.48 11.66 -14.35
N THR A 153 0.55 10.93 -14.76
CA THR A 153 0.36 9.54 -15.20
C THR A 153 0.09 8.67 -13.98
N VAL A 154 -0.98 7.88 -14.00
CA VAL A 154 -1.41 7.12 -12.82
C VAL A 154 -1.50 5.63 -13.13
N PHE A 155 -0.88 4.81 -12.29
CA PHE A 155 -1.01 3.36 -12.33
C PHE A 155 -1.95 2.89 -11.21
N CYS A 156 -3.04 2.23 -11.56
CA CYS A 156 -4.01 1.67 -10.62
C CYS A 156 -3.96 0.14 -10.70
N PRO A 157 -3.22 -0.58 -9.82
CA PRO A 157 -3.15 -2.02 -9.83
C PRO A 157 -4.30 -2.69 -9.07
N ASP A 158 -4.59 -3.95 -9.40
CA ASP A 158 -5.27 -4.86 -8.47
C ASP A 158 -4.21 -5.60 -7.63
N PRO A 159 -4.16 -5.38 -6.30
CA PRO A 159 -3.35 -6.20 -5.39
C PRO A 159 -3.79 -7.68 -5.43
N PRO A 160 -2.94 -8.62 -4.94
CA PRO A 160 -3.35 -10.01 -4.75
C PRO A 160 -4.67 -10.12 -4.00
N GLY A 161 -5.62 -10.91 -4.53
CA GLY A 161 -6.90 -11.15 -3.88
C GLY A 161 -7.93 -10.03 -3.97
N TYR A 162 -7.73 -9.05 -4.85
CA TYR A 162 -8.62 -7.90 -5.06
C TYR A 162 -9.04 -7.84 -6.53
N GLY A 163 -10.23 -7.31 -6.81
CA GLY A 163 -10.69 -7.07 -8.18
C GLY A 163 -10.59 -8.30 -9.09
N GLU A 164 -9.85 -8.18 -10.20
CA GLU A 164 -9.66 -9.28 -11.16
C GLU A 164 -8.73 -10.40 -10.64
N ARG A 165 -8.16 -10.24 -9.46
CA ARG A 165 -7.28 -11.21 -8.81
C ARG A 165 -7.92 -11.87 -7.59
N LEU A 166 -9.24 -11.80 -7.47
CA LEU A 166 -9.98 -12.54 -6.45
C LEU A 166 -9.81 -14.04 -6.65
N GLU A 167 -9.40 -14.74 -5.58
CA GLU A 167 -9.31 -16.19 -5.60
C GLU A 167 -10.71 -16.81 -5.66
N PRO A 168 -10.87 -17.97 -6.32
CA PRO A 168 -12.12 -18.70 -6.27
C PRO A 168 -12.45 -19.12 -4.83
N VAL A 169 -13.73 -19.07 -4.48
CA VAL A 169 -14.24 -19.58 -3.20
C VAL A 169 -13.90 -21.07 -3.08
N SER A 170 -13.31 -21.46 -1.95
CA SER A 170 -12.86 -22.83 -1.69
C SER A 170 -14.03 -23.83 -1.73
N MET A 171 -13.75 -25.10 -2.06
CA MET A 171 -14.78 -26.14 -2.07
C MET A 171 -15.41 -26.35 -0.68
N GLU A 172 -14.60 -26.20 0.37
CA GLU A 172 -15.06 -26.23 1.76
C GLU A 172 -16.06 -25.11 2.04
N ASP A 173 -15.70 -23.86 1.75
CA ASP A 173 -16.57 -22.71 1.97
C ASP A 173 -17.88 -22.82 1.17
N ARG A 174 -17.83 -23.26 -0.10
CA ARG A 174 -19.04 -23.49 -0.90
C ARG A 174 -19.95 -24.55 -0.29
N THR A 175 -19.37 -25.60 0.30
CA THR A 175 -20.13 -26.71 0.89
C THR A 175 -20.81 -26.29 2.20
N PHE A 176 -20.11 -25.54 3.05
CA PHE A 176 -20.59 -25.21 4.40
C PHE A 176 -21.29 -23.84 4.51
N LEU A 177 -20.97 -22.88 3.64
CA LEU A 177 -21.58 -21.54 3.63
C LEU A 177 -22.62 -21.37 2.50
N GLY A 178 -22.72 -22.35 1.59
CA GLY A 178 -23.60 -22.32 0.42
C GLY A 178 -23.03 -21.53 -0.75
N ASP A 179 -23.89 -21.21 -1.73
CA ASP A 179 -23.53 -20.39 -2.89
C ASP A 179 -23.28 -18.93 -2.49
N VAL A 180 -22.07 -18.64 -1.99
CA VAL A 180 -21.60 -17.28 -1.78
C VAL A 180 -21.33 -16.67 -3.15
N LEU A 181 -22.19 -15.76 -3.59
CA LEU A 181 -21.96 -15.00 -4.82
C LEU A 181 -20.64 -14.21 -4.70
N PRO A 182 -19.77 -14.25 -5.73
CA PRO A 182 -18.54 -13.46 -5.71
C PRO A 182 -18.89 -11.98 -5.58
N ASN A 183 -18.43 -11.33 -4.51
CA ASN A 183 -18.48 -9.88 -4.39
C ASN A 183 -17.28 -9.32 -5.19
N PRO A 184 -17.48 -8.53 -6.26
CA PRO A 184 -16.39 -7.92 -7.03
C PRO A 184 -15.50 -6.96 -6.22
N LEU A 185 -16.03 -6.45 -5.10
CA LEU A 185 -15.31 -5.66 -4.11
C LEU A 185 -14.94 -6.47 -2.86
N GLY A 186 -15.08 -7.79 -2.90
CA GLY A 186 -14.62 -8.67 -1.86
C GLY A 186 -13.10 -8.72 -1.79
N SER A 187 -12.58 -9.57 -0.90
CA SER A 187 -11.15 -9.87 -0.83
C SER A 187 -10.93 -11.34 -0.50
N SER A 188 -9.92 -11.96 -1.09
CA SER A 188 -9.46 -13.31 -0.71
C SER A 188 -8.23 -13.31 0.20
N CYS A 189 -7.98 -12.19 0.91
CA CYS A 189 -6.82 -12.01 1.81
C CYS A 189 -6.62 -13.18 2.76
N LYS A 190 -7.71 -13.67 3.37
CA LYS A 190 -7.65 -14.78 4.35
C LYS A 190 -7.06 -16.04 3.73
N ASN A 191 -7.60 -16.48 2.59
CA ASN A 191 -7.20 -17.73 1.95
C ASN A 191 -5.77 -17.63 1.41
N LEU A 192 -5.42 -16.49 0.81
CA LEU A 192 -4.07 -16.24 0.33
C LEU A 192 -3.05 -16.15 1.46
N THR A 193 -3.40 -15.50 2.58
CA THR A 193 -2.50 -15.38 3.74
C THR A 193 -2.18 -16.76 4.31
N MET A 194 -3.19 -17.61 4.54
CA MET A 194 -2.96 -18.95 5.10
C MET A 194 -2.04 -19.80 4.21
N THR A 195 -2.29 -19.80 2.89
CA THR A 195 -1.46 -20.55 1.93
C THR A 195 -0.04 -19.99 1.86
N ALA A 196 0.10 -18.65 1.80
CA ALA A 196 1.40 -17.99 1.76
C ALA A 196 2.22 -18.31 3.01
N GLU A 197 1.63 -18.14 4.20
CA GLU A 197 2.31 -18.39 5.48
C GLU A 197 2.73 -19.86 5.63
N ALA A 198 1.88 -20.81 5.21
CA ALA A 198 2.23 -22.24 5.20
C ALA A 198 3.44 -22.55 4.30
N LEU A 199 3.66 -21.73 3.27
CA LEU A 199 4.81 -21.80 2.37
C LEU A 199 5.94 -20.85 2.78
N GLY A 200 5.93 -20.28 3.99
CA GLY A 200 6.95 -19.35 4.47
C GLY A 200 7.05 -18.07 3.63
N LEU A 201 5.94 -17.66 3.03
CA LEU A 201 5.74 -16.36 2.37
C LEU A 201 4.72 -15.56 3.19
N THR A 202 4.50 -14.30 2.82
CA THR A 202 3.50 -13.48 3.50
C THR A 202 2.64 -12.74 2.50
N PHE A 203 1.39 -12.45 2.87
CA PHE A 203 0.49 -11.70 2.00
C PHE A 203 1.01 -10.27 1.74
N ALA A 204 1.54 -9.61 2.77
CA ALA A 204 2.19 -8.31 2.62
C ALA A 204 3.42 -8.37 1.68
N GLY A 205 4.23 -9.42 1.79
CA GLY A 205 5.37 -9.65 0.90
C GLY A 205 4.98 -9.90 -0.55
N LEU A 206 3.91 -10.68 -0.81
CA LEU A 206 3.37 -10.88 -2.15
C LEU A 206 2.85 -9.56 -2.76
N ALA A 207 2.10 -8.78 -2.00
CA ALA A 207 1.59 -7.49 -2.46
C ALA A 207 2.73 -6.49 -2.74
N LEU A 208 3.73 -6.42 -1.85
CA LEU A 208 4.92 -5.59 -2.04
C LEU A 208 5.71 -6.03 -3.29
N TRP A 209 5.91 -7.33 -3.47
CA TRP A 209 6.60 -7.88 -4.63
C TRP A 209 5.94 -7.43 -5.93
N ASP A 210 4.63 -7.60 -6.05
CA ASP A 210 3.87 -7.18 -7.23
C ASP A 210 4.01 -5.68 -7.50
N LEU A 211 3.98 -4.86 -6.46
CA LEU A 211 4.16 -3.41 -6.60
C LEU A 211 5.59 -3.04 -7.02
N MET A 212 6.62 -3.71 -6.51
CA MET A 212 8.00 -3.55 -6.97
C MET A 212 8.14 -3.96 -8.44
N ARG A 213 7.42 -4.99 -8.89
CA ARG A 213 7.35 -5.38 -10.30
C ARG A 213 6.65 -4.32 -11.16
N LEU A 214 5.62 -3.65 -10.62
CA LEU A 214 5.01 -2.52 -11.31
C LEU A 214 5.98 -1.34 -11.43
N VAL A 215 6.76 -1.04 -10.38
CA VAL A 215 7.82 -0.03 -10.44
C VAL A 215 8.84 -0.38 -11.52
N ASP A 216 9.29 -1.63 -11.59
CA ASP A 216 10.22 -2.09 -12.65
C ASP A 216 9.65 -1.87 -14.06
N TYR A 217 8.34 -2.08 -14.25
CA TYR A 217 7.67 -1.77 -15.52
C TYR A 217 7.67 -0.27 -15.80
N THR A 218 7.40 0.58 -14.80
CA THR A 218 7.41 2.03 -15.01
C THR A 218 8.76 2.57 -15.52
N GLU A 219 9.88 1.97 -15.11
CA GLU A 219 11.22 2.31 -15.59
C GLU A 219 11.44 1.99 -17.08
N THR A 220 10.64 1.08 -17.66
CA THR A 220 10.72 0.77 -19.09
C THR A 220 10.05 1.83 -19.97
N LEU A 221 9.21 2.68 -19.38
CA LEU A 221 8.45 3.68 -20.10
C LEU A 221 9.29 4.95 -20.25
N PRO A 222 9.70 5.34 -21.48
CA PRO A 222 10.55 6.51 -21.69
C PRO A 222 9.87 7.84 -21.30
N THR A 223 8.55 7.80 -21.09
CA THR A 223 7.76 8.96 -20.66
C THR A 223 7.64 9.09 -19.16
N VAL A 224 8.09 8.12 -18.34
CA VAL A 224 8.04 8.20 -16.87
C VAL A 224 9.33 8.85 -16.35
N ASP A 225 9.19 9.85 -15.47
CA ASP A 225 10.31 10.41 -14.72
C ASP A 225 10.55 9.60 -13.43
N SER A 226 11.66 8.87 -13.34
CA SER A 226 12.01 8.09 -12.13
C SER A 226 12.25 8.97 -10.90
N GLU A 227 12.58 10.25 -11.09
CA GLU A 227 12.74 11.21 -10.00
C GLU A 227 11.40 11.82 -9.55
N ARG A 228 10.30 11.51 -10.24
CA ARG A 228 8.96 12.01 -9.91
C ARG A 228 7.91 10.90 -9.86
N LEU A 229 8.32 9.72 -9.38
CA LEU A 229 7.43 8.58 -9.13
C LEU A 229 7.02 8.54 -7.65
N GLY A 230 5.74 8.79 -7.35
CA GLY A 230 5.17 8.63 -6.02
C GLY A 230 4.21 7.45 -5.91
N CYS A 231 3.78 7.14 -4.70
CA CYS A 231 2.67 6.22 -4.45
C CYS A 231 1.65 6.81 -3.47
N CYS A 232 0.41 6.34 -3.57
CA CYS A 232 -0.64 6.69 -2.62
C CYS A 232 -1.65 5.57 -2.46
N GLY A 233 -2.29 5.51 -1.30
CA GLY A 233 -3.38 4.58 -1.08
C GLY A 233 -4.11 4.80 0.23
N PHE A 234 -5.31 4.21 0.29
CA PHE A 234 -6.23 4.29 1.42
C PHE A 234 -6.37 2.94 2.12
N SER A 235 -6.37 2.89 3.45
CA SER A 235 -6.61 1.67 4.24
C SER A 235 -5.61 0.56 3.87
N GLY A 236 -6.08 -0.57 3.30
CA GLY A 236 -5.20 -1.60 2.72
C GLY A 236 -4.23 -1.05 1.65
N GLY A 237 -4.67 -0.08 0.86
CA GLY A 237 -3.79 0.66 -0.06
C GLY A 237 -2.77 1.55 0.67
N GLY A 238 -3.13 2.07 1.85
CA GLY A 238 -2.21 2.80 2.72
C GLY A 238 -1.11 1.89 3.28
N LEU A 239 -1.47 0.68 3.71
CA LEU A 239 -0.54 -0.40 4.06
C LEU A 239 0.45 -0.68 2.93
N TYR A 240 -0.05 -0.93 1.71
CA TYR A 240 0.84 -1.26 0.59
C TYR A 240 1.68 -0.06 0.13
N SER A 241 1.14 1.16 0.19
CA SER A 241 1.91 2.38 -0.09
C SER A 241 3.05 2.56 0.91
N MET A 242 2.77 2.32 2.20
CA MET A 242 3.79 2.35 3.25
C MET A 242 4.88 1.31 3.00
N TRP A 243 4.52 0.05 2.73
CA TRP A 243 5.50 -0.99 2.43
C TRP A 243 6.34 -0.67 1.20
N LEU A 244 5.70 -0.28 0.09
CA LEU A 244 6.39 0.04 -1.15
C LEU A 244 7.38 1.19 -0.93
N ALA A 245 6.94 2.28 -0.29
CA ALA A 245 7.82 3.40 -0.01
C ALA A 245 8.92 3.03 1.00
N ALA A 246 8.63 2.24 2.03
CA ALA A 246 9.61 1.82 3.02
C ALA A 246 10.71 0.92 2.44
N MET A 247 10.37 0.04 1.49
CA MET A 247 11.27 -0.98 0.97
C MET A 247 11.89 -0.63 -0.40
N ASP A 248 11.31 0.30 -1.15
CA ASP A 248 11.81 0.70 -2.47
C ASP A 248 12.10 2.23 -2.53
N ASP A 249 13.39 2.59 -2.69
CA ASP A 249 13.84 3.98 -2.71
C ASP A 249 13.54 4.72 -4.03
N ARG A 250 13.07 4.00 -5.06
CA ARG A 250 12.61 4.60 -6.32
C ARG A 250 11.30 5.37 -6.15
N ILE A 251 10.51 5.02 -5.14
CA ILE A 251 9.36 5.84 -4.74
C ILE A 251 9.88 7.13 -4.09
N ARG A 252 9.61 8.28 -4.70
CA ARG A 252 10.10 9.58 -4.25
C ARG A 252 9.17 10.27 -3.24
N LEU A 253 7.91 9.86 -3.16
CA LEU A 253 6.92 10.38 -2.22
C LEU A 253 5.85 9.33 -1.92
N ALA A 254 5.33 9.32 -0.69
CA ALA A 254 4.21 8.46 -0.28
C ALA A 254 3.06 9.23 0.38
N VAL A 255 1.82 8.93 -0.01
CA VAL A 255 0.60 9.35 0.72
C VAL A 255 -0.08 8.11 1.31
N ILE A 256 -0.12 8.04 2.64
CA ILE A 256 -0.61 6.90 3.41
C ILE A 256 -1.85 7.34 4.17
N SER A 257 -3.03 6.99 3.65
CA SER A 257 -4.32 7.41 4.21
C SER A 257 -4.98 6.26 4.99
N GLY A 258 -5.48 6.56 6.19
CA GLY A 258 -6.25 5.62 7.01
C GLY A 258 -5.48 4.39 7.49
N TYR A 259 -4.14 4.48 7.63
CA TYR A 259 -3.32 3.32 8.02
C TYR A 259 -2.23 3.61 9.06
N LEU A 260 -2.09 4.85 9.53
CA LEU A 260 -1.14 5.14 10.61
C LEU A 260 -1.77 4.84 11.97
N HIS A 261 -1.43 3.71 12.59
CA HIS A 261 -1.85 3.29 13.93
C HIS A 261 -0.88 2.22 14.47
N SER A 262 -0.75 2.03 15.78
CA SER A 262 0.15 1.02 16.34
C SER A 262 -0.38 -0.40 16.18
N ALA A 263 0.54 -1.37 16.22
CA ALA A 263 0.17 -2.78 16.29
C ALA A 263 -0.67 -3.06 17.55
N LYS A 264 -0.28 -2.46 18.68
CA LYS A 264 -0.93 -2.64 19.98
C LYS A 264 -2.38 -2.17 20.00
N GLU A 265 -2.62 -0.94 19.60
CA GLU A 265 -3.92 -0.29 19.79
C GLU A 265 -4.88 -0.66 18.66
N SER A 266 -4.36 -0.96 17.47
CA SER A 266 -5.20 -1.28 16.31
C SER A 266 -5.09 -2.72 15.84
N ILE A 267 -3.94 -3.15 15.30
CA ILE A 267 -3.85 -4.39 14.52
C ILE A 267 -4.15 -5.63 15.37
N LEU A 268 -3.71 -5.66 16.63
CA LEU A 268 -3.94 -6.80 17.53
C LEU A 268 -5.32 -6.79 18.19
N GLU A 269 -6.12 -5.74 17.98
CA GLU A 269 -7.40 -5.52 18.68
C GLU A 269 -8.60 -5.37 17.75
N THR A 270 -8.45 -4.51 16.75
CA THR A 270 -9.53 -3.97 15.93
C THR A 270 -9.33 -4.26 14.45
N HIS A 271 -8.15 -3.95 13.89
CA HIS A 271 -7.88 -4.04 12.46
C HIS A 271 -7.35 -5.43 12.06
N LEU A 272 -8.13 -6.47 12.33
CA LEU A 272 -7.74 -7.89 12.21
C LEU A 272 -7.76 -8.44 10.77
N CYS A 273 -7.55 -7.62 9.74
CA CYS A 273 -7.43 -8.13 8.38
C CYS A 273 -6.12 -8.93 8.24
N PRO A 274 -6.14 -10.15 7.67
CA PRO A 274 -4.95 -11.00 7.50
C PRO A 274 -3.77 -10.35 6.79
N CYS A 275 -4.00 -9.34 5.93
CA CYS A 275 -2.94 -8.62 5.24
C CYS A 275 -1.97 -7.87 6.19
N ASN A 276 -2.39 -7.62 7.44
CA ASN A 276 -1.55 -7.01 8.47
C ASN A 276 -0.61 -8.02 9.14
N PHE A 277 -0.78 -9.32 8.93
CA PHE A 277 -0.06 -10.33 9.69
C PHE A 277 1.11 -10.88 8.89
N VAL A 278 2.28 -10.72 9.49
CA VAL A 278 3.55 -11.29 9.07
C VAL A 278 4.13 -11.97 10.30
N PRO A 279 4.40 -13.29 10.25
CA PRO A 279 4.90 -14.03 11.42
C PRO A 279 6.15 -13.37 12.02
N GLY A 280 6.05 -12.93 13.28
CA GLY A 280 7.14 -12.28 14.02
C GLY A 280 7.24 -10.76 13.87
N LEU A 281 6.54 -10.12 12.92
CA LEU A 281 6.65 -8.68 12.65
C LEU A 281 6.36 -7.83 13.89
N TRP A 282 5.24 -8.08 14.57
CA TRP A 282 4.80 -7.28 15.72
C TRP A 282 5.60 -7.49 17.00
N ARG A 283 6.54 -8.45 17.01
CA ARG A 283 7.55 -8.59 18.07
C ARG A 283 8.79 -7.73 17.77
N ASP A 284 9.03 -7.45 16.50
CA ASP A 284 10.27 -6.87 16.04
C ASP A 284 10.09 -5.37 15.72
N PHE A 285 8.94 -4.95 15.20
CA PHE A 285 8.63 -3.57 14.81
C PHE A 285 7.23 -3.11 15.26
N ASP A 286 7.05 -1.78 15.35
CA ASP A 286 5.74 -1.13 15.30
C ASP A 286 5.58 -0.34 13.98
N LEU A 287 4.38 0.16 13.69
CA LEU A 287 4.10 0.85 12.42
C LEU A 287 4.94 2.11 12.22
N CYS A 288 5.21 2.87 13.29
CA CYS A 288 6.10 4.02 13.21
C CYS A 288 7.52 3.66 12.77
N ASP A 289 8.02 2.47 13.11
CA ASP A 289 9.36 2.03 12.72
C ASP A 289 9.39 1.78 11.22
N ILE A 290 8.43 1.02 10.70
CA ILE A 290 8.32 0.72 9.27
C ILE A 290 8.13 2.02 8.46
N ALA A 291 7.23 2.89 8.89
CA ALA A 291 6.99 4.18 8.23
C ALA A 291 8.21 5.11 8.29
N SER A 292 9.04 5.01 9.34
CA SER A 292 10.28 5.81 9.47
C SER A 292 11.30 5.45 8.40
N LEU A 293 11.29 4.24 7.83
CA LEU A 293 12.19 3.82 6.74
C LEU A 293 12.05 4.68 5.47
N ILE A 294 10.93 5.38 5.31
CA ILE A 294 10.70 6.32 4.19
C ILE A 294 11.62 7.54 4.33
N ALA A 295 12.02 7.92 5.55
CA ALA A 295 12.89 9.06 5.78
C ALA A 295 14.21 8.95 4.97
N PRO A 296 14.70 10.07 4.40
CA PRO A 296 14.18 11.43 4.50
C PRO A 296 13.25 11.86 3.34
N ARG A 297 12.69 10.90 2.58
CA ARG A 297 11.81 11.20 1.44
C ARG A 297 10.45 11.73 1.93
N PRO A 298 9.79 12.61 1.18
CA PRO A 298 8.46 13.11 1.53
C PRO A 298 7.42 12.01 1.85
N ALA A 299 6.75 12.11 2.99
CA ALA A 299 5.66 11.24 3.39
C ALA A 299 4.49 12.01 4.02
N PHE A 300 3.27 11.70 3.58
CA PHE A 300 2.06 12.31 4.10
C PHE A 300 1.15 11.24 4.71
N PHE A 301 0.60 11.53 5.88
CA PHE A 301 -0.34 10.67 6.58
C PHE A 301 -1.67 11.41 6.78
N GLU A 302 -2.78 10.69 6.67
CA GLU A 302 -4.08 11.18 7.10
C GLU A 302 -4.91 10.12 7.84
N ASN A 303 -5.69 10.55 8.84
CA ASN A 303 -6.63 9.71 9.57
C ASN A 303 -7.94 10.48 9.84
N GLY A 304 -9.06 9.76 9.89
CA GLY A 304 -10.33 10.30 10.39
C GLY A 304 -10.35 10.33 11.92
N LEU A 305 -10.95 11.36 12.51
CA LEU A 305 -11.11 11.45 13.96
C LEU A 305 -11.99 10.33 14.53
N GLN A 306 -12.98 9.85 13.76
CA GLN A 306 -13.86 8.74 14.10
C GLN A 306 -13.53 7.45 13.35
N ASP A 307 -12.32 7.35 12.82
CA ASP A 307 -11.83 6.11 12.25
C ASP A 307 -11.68 5.04 13.34
N VAL A 308 -12.58 4.05 13.31
CA VAL A 308 -12.60 2.94 14.27
C VAL A 308 -11.33 2.11 14.23
N LEU A 309 -10.60 2.12 13.11
CA LEU A 309 -9.33 1.41 12.97
C LEU A 309 -8.18 2.11 13.69
N ASN A 310 -8.37 3.31 14.23
CA ASN A 310 -7.41 3.89 15.19
C ASN A 310 -7.38 3.12 16.52
N GLY A 311 -8.38 2.24 16.77
CA GLY A 311 -8.44 1.40 17.95
C GLY A 311 -8.99 2.10 19.19
N PRO A 312 -8.89 1.48 20.38
CA PRO A 312 -9.50 1.99 21.62
C PRO A 312 -8.99 3.37 22.05
N LYS A 313 -7.79 3.77 21.63
CA LYS A 313 -7.25 5.11 21.90
C LYS A 313 -7.72 6.18 20.92
N GLY A 314 -8.47 5.82 19.87
CA GLY A 314 -8.86 6.75 18.83
C GLY A 314 -7.65 7.46 18.23
N ILE A 315 -7.83 8.71 17.80
CA ILE A 315 -6.82 9.48 17.06
C ILE A 315 -5.49 9.70 17.80
N ASP A 316 -5.47 9.57 19.14
CA ASP A 316 -4.27 9.76 19.95
C ASP A 316 -3.16 8.75 19.59
N ASP A 317 -3.53 7.53 19.19
CA ASP A 317 -2.57 6.51 18.78
C ASP A 317 -1.86 6.88 17.44
N PRO A 318 -2.58 7.16 16.32
CA PRO A 318 -2.00 7.72 15.11
C PRO A 318 -1.08 8.93 15.34
N ILE A 319 -1.51 9.89 16.17
CA ILE A 319 -0.71 11.08 16.50
C ILE A 319 0.59 10.69 17.22
N SER A 320 0.51 9.75 18.18
CA SER A 320 1.69 9.27 18.90
C SER A 320 2.69 8.57 17.98
N GLN A 321 2.19 7.79 17.01
CA GLN A 321 3.01 7.12 16.00
C GLN A 321 3.67 8.15 15.07
N PHE A 322 2.93 9.17 14.64
CA PHE A 322 3.46 10.26 13.83
C PHE A 322 4.59 11.03 14.53
N HIS A 323 4.46 11.34 15.82
CA HIS A 323 5.52 12.04 16.56
C HIS A 323 6.85 11.28 16.56
N LYS A 324 6.80 9.94 16.62
CA LYS A 324 8.01 9.10 16.51
C LYS A 324 8.63 9.21 15.11
N ILE A 325 7.82 9.18 14.06
CA ILE A 325 8.27 9.38 12.67
C ILE A 325 8.86 10.79 12.49
N GLN A 326 8.19 11.83 12.97
CA GLN A 326 8.64 13.22 12.85
C GLN A 326 9.98 13.46 13.55
N ARG A 327 10.23 12.80 14.69
CA ARG A 327 11.54 12.80 15.35
C ARG A 327 12.63 12.29 14.41
N ILE A 328 12.39 11.21 13.67
CA ILE A 328 13.35 10.66 12.70
C ILE A 328 13.64 11.66 11.59
N TYR A 329 12.62 12.28 11.00
CA TYR A 329 12.81 13.30 9.96
C TYR A 329 13.60 14.52 10.47
N SER A 330 13.48 14.84 11.76
CA SER A 330 14.25 15.91 12.40
C SER A 330 15.75 15.62 12.47
N LEU A 331 16.16 14.34 12.55
CA LEU A 331 17.58 13.94 12.50
C LEU A 331 18.25 14.37 11.18
N PHE A 332 17.46 14.50 10.11
CA PHE A 332 17.90 14.94 8.79
C PHE A 332 17.70 16.43 8.53
N GLY A 333 17.21 17.21 9.51
CA GLY A 333 16.79 18.59 9.29
C GLY A 333 15.61 18.73 8.33
N LYS A 334 14.83 17.65 8.13
CA LYS A 334 13.75 17.56 7.13
C LYS A 334 12.39 17.32 7.76
N ALA A 335 12.12 17.91 8.94
CA ALA A 335 10.83 17.77 9.62
C ALA A 335 9.62 18.19 8.76
N GLY A 336 9.81 19.12 7.80
CA GLY A 336 8.76 19.55 6.86
C GLY A 336 8.42 18.54 5.75
N HIS A 337 9.27 17.54 5.53
CA HIS A 337 9.03 16.46 4.56
C HIS A 337 8.03 15.41 5.09
N VAL A 338 7.61 15.50 6.36
CA VAL A 338 6.59 14.59 6.90
C VAL A 338 5.43 15.38 7.48
N ARG A 339 4.20 15.02 7.10
CA ARG A 339 2.98 15.69 7.57
C ARG A 339 1.94 14.66 7.96
N HIS A 340 1.20 14.95 9.02
CA HIS A 340 0.00 14.22 9.42
C HIS A 340 -1.14 15.21 9.51
N ARG A 341 -2.25 14.91 8.84
CA ARG A 341 -3.47 15.71 8.94
C ARG A 341 -4.63 14.82 9.39
N THR A 342 -5.53 15.42 10.16
CA THR A 342 -6.73 14.74 10.63
C THR A 342 -7.95 15.45 10.09
N PHE A 343 -9.04 14.70 9.92
CA PHE A 343 -10.32 15.23 9.47
C PHE A 343 -11.46 14.72 10.35
N ASP A 344 -12.46 15.57 10.58
CA ASP A 344 -13.68 15.17 11.29
C ASP A 344 -14.52 14.25 10.40
N GLY A 345 -14.32 12.95 10.55
CA GLY A 345 -15.03 11.92 9.81
C GLY A 345 -14.57 10.48 10.12
N PRO A 346 -15.22 9.50 9.47
CA PRO A 346 -14.98 8.08 9.67
C PRO A 346 -13.72 7.57 8.93
N HIS A 347 -13.62 6.25 8.75
CA HIS A 347 -12.58 5.63 7.93
C HIS A 347 -12.86 5.86 6.43
N MET A 348 -12.24 6.86 5.82
CA MET A 348 -12.39 7.18 4.38
C MET A 348 -11.16 7.91 3.82
N TRP A 349 -11.06 7.98 2.49
CA TRP A 349 -10.08 8.84 1.81
C TRP A 349 -10.52 10.31 1.86
N TYR A 350 -9.68 11.19 2.41
CA TYR A 350 -9.98 12.62 2.52
C TYR A 350 -9.37 13.45 1.41
N GLY A 351 -8.23 13.00 0.87
CA GLY A 351 -7.51 13.70 -0.19
C GLY A 351 -6.75 14.94 0.32
N LEU A 352 -6.32 14.95 1.58
CA LEU A 352 -5.60 16.10 2.16
C LEU A 352 -4.14 16.20 1.69
N GLY A 353 -3.65 15.15 1.01
CA GLY A 353 -2.29 15.03 0.51
C GLY A 353 -2.07 15.53 -0.92
N TYR A 354 -3.09 15.97 -1.66
CA TYR A 354 -2.91 16.38 -3.06
C TYR A 354 -1.95 17.56 -3.22
N ASP A 355 -2.08 18.61 -2.39
CA ASP A 355 -1.16 19.74 -2.41
C ASP A 355 0.27 19.32 -2.05
N PHE A 356 0.42 18.32 -1.17
CA PHE A 356 1.72 17.77 -0.80
C PHE A 356 2.36 16.99 -1.97
N ILE A 357 1.57 16.24 -2.72
CA ILE A 357 2.03 15.57 -3.95
C ILE A 357 2.54 16.61 -4.96
N ASP A 358 1.79 17.69 -5.18
CA ASP A 358 2.20 18.77 -6.08
C ASP A 358 3.47 19.49 -5.58
N GLU A 359 3.54 19.81 -4.29
CA GLU A 359 4.70 20.50 -3.70
C GLU A 359 6.02 19.77 -3.99
N TYR A 360 6.03 18.44 -3.91
CA TYR A 360 7.27 17.65 -3.99
C TYR A 360 7.51 16.96 -5.33
N LEU A 361 6.47 16.68 -6.14
CA LEU A 361 6.63 16.05 -7.45
C LEU A 361 6.46 17.04 -8.62
N SER A 362 5.88 18.22 -8.41
CA SER A 362 5.74 19.24 -9.47
C SER A 362 6.93 20.19 -9.58
N SER A 363 7.68 20.39 -8.50
CA SER A 363 8.92 21.17 -8.52
C SER A 363 9.99 20.45 -9.34
N SER A 364 10.45 21.07 -10.43
CA SER A 364 11.77 20.76 -10.98
C SER A 364 12.81 21.14 -9.93
N LEU A 365 13.49 20.14 -9.36
CA LEU A 365 14.80 20.38 -8.76
C LEU A 365 15.78 20.91 -9.81
#